data_AF-A0A381V1P0-F1
#
_entry.id   AF-A0A381V1P0-F1
#
_cell.length_a   1.000
_cell.length_b   1.000
_cell.length_c   1.000
_cell.angle_alpha   90.00
_cell.angle_beta   90.00
_cell.angle_gamma   90.00
#
_symmetry.space_group_name_H-M   'P 1'
#
loop_
_entity.id
_entity.type
_entity.pdbx_description
1 polymer ?
#
loop_
_entity_poly.entity_id
_entity_poly.type
_entity_poly.pdbx_seq_one_letter_code
_entity_poly.pdbx_strand_id
1 'polypeptide(L)'
;MTNELTALTTIFTEFYYWMTVVLMFLIHVGFCMYEVGASRYKHHQHTLMKNTMLIPLVTVTWFFFGWWIYWAFPTGPGIAPSIMTESTGLVLGGGFGANELANATNALMAVNLNDHIMGVF
;
A
#
# COMPACT_ATOMS: atom_id res chain seq x y z
N MET A 1 -9.93 -26.10 -13.92
CA MET A 1 -9.22 -26.27 -15.20
C MET A 1 -8.08 -25.27 -15.22
N THR A 2 -6.85 -25.77 -15.16
CA THR A 2 -5.60 -25.00 -15.19
C THR A 2 -5.36 -24.51 -16.61
N ASN A 3 -5.93 -23.35 -16.94
CA ASN A 3 -5.63 -22.69 -18.21
C ASN A 3 -4.18 -22.18 -18.13
N GLU A 4 -3.34 -22.64 -19.06
CA GLU A 4 -1.93 -22.23 -19.20
C GLU A 4 -1.82 -20.70 -19.26
N LEU A 5 -2.80 -20.06 -19.91
CA LEU A 5 -2.92 -18.60 -19.97
C LEU A 5 -3.14 -17.95 -18.60
N THR A 6 -3.98 -18.54 -17.75
CA THR A 6 -4.23 -18.04 -16.38
C THR A 6 -2.99 -18.20 -15.50
N ALA A 7 -2.29 -19.33 -15.61
CA ALA A 7 -1.04 -19.56 -14.88
C ALA A 7 0.05 -18.55 -15.28
N LEU A 8 0.18 -18.27 -16.58
CA LEU A 8 1.11 -17.27 -17.11
C LEU A 8 0.78 -15.86 -16.57
N THR A 9 -0.49 -15.47 -16.59
CA THR A 9 -0.90 -14.15 -16.06
C THR A 9 -0.61 -14.01 -14.57
N THR A 10 -0.81 -15.07 -13.77
CA THR A 10 -0.51 -15.06 -12.34
C THR A 10 0.99 -14.87 -12.10
N ILE A 11 1.84 -15.66 -12.76
CA ILE A 11 3.30 -15.59 -12.58
C ILE A 11 3.85 -14.21 -12.96
N PHE A 12 3.42 -13.63 -14.09
CA PHE A 12 3.89 -12.30 -14.51
C PHE A 12 3.42 -11.20 -13.55
N THR A 13 2.18 -11.28 -13.08
CA THR A 13 1.62 -10.31 -12.14
C THR A 13 2.33 -10.38 -10.79
N GLU A 14 2.52 -11.60 -10.28
CA GLU A 14 3.22 -11.85 -9.04
C GLU A 14 4.69 -11.40 -9.11
N PHE A 15 5.42 -11.74 -10.16
CA PHE A 15 6.80 -11.27 -10.37
C PHE A 15 6.88 -9.74 -10.44
N TYR A 16 5.93 -9.10 -11.13
CA TYR A 16 5.83 -7.65 -11.19
C TYR A 16 5.67 -7.03 -9.79
N TYR A 17 4.77 -7.56 -8.95
CA TYR A 17 4.58 -7.06 -7.59
C TYR A 17 5.81 -7.30 -6.71
N TRP A 18 6.41 -8.49 -6.75
CA TRP A 18 7.62 -8.78 -5.97
C TRP A 18 8.81 -7.88 -6.34
N MET A 19 9.00 -7.62 -7.64
CA MET A 19 10.07 -6.72 -8.10
C MET A 19 9.79 -5.26 -7.78
N THR A 20 8.56 -4.77 -8.02
CA THR A 20 8.22 -3.37 -7.81
C THR A 20 8.22 -2.98 -6.33
N VAL A 21 7.81 -3.87 -5.43
CA VAL A 21 7.87 -3.64 -3.97
C VAL A 21 9.32 -3.44 -3.51
N VAL A 22 10.26 -4.27 -4.00
CA VAL A 22 11.69 -4.10 -3.69
C VAL A 22 12.24 -2.78 -4.24
N LEU A 23 11.89 -2.43 -5.48
CA LEU A 23 12.31 -1.16 -6.09
C LEU A 23 11.74 0.05 -5.35
N MET A 24 10.48 0.00 -4.90
CA MET A 24 9.86 1.04 -4.08
C MET A 24 10.59 1.21 -2.73
N PHE A 25 11.01 0.11 -2.10
CA PHE A 25 11.78 0.17 -0.87
C PHE A 25 13.16 0.84 -1.07
N LEU A 26 13.83 0.58 -2.20
CA LEU A 26 15.11 1.19 -2.52
C LEU A 26 15.04 2.72 -2.68
N ILE A 27 13.89 3.28 -3.06
CA ILE A 27 13.69 4.74 -3.10
C ILE A 27 13.90 5.37 -1.72
N HIS A 28 13.45 4.70 -0.65
CA HIS A 28 13.61 5.18 0.73
C HIS A 28 15.07 5.18 1.15
N VAL A 29 15.82 4.15 0.76
CA VAL A 29 17.28 4.07 0.97
C VAL A 29 17.99 5.17 0.18
N GLY A 30 17.55 5.43 -1.07
CA GLY A 30 18.07 6.51 -1.90
C GLY A 30 17.87 7.88 -1.27
N PHE A 31 16.67 8.19 -0.76
CA PHE A 31 16.40 9.43 -0.04
C PHE A 31 17.20 9.55 1.25
N CYS A 32 17.31 8.47 2.02
CA CYS A 32 18.12 8.45 3.24
C CYS A 32 19.59 8.77 2.95
N MET A 33 20.17 8.16 1.92
CA MET A 33 21.56 8.38 1.53
C MET A 33 21.79 9.79 0.96
N TYR A 34 20.83 10.29 0.16
CA TYR A 34 20.87 11.65 -0.38
C TYR A 34 20.89 12.70 0.74
N GLU A 35 20.00 12.58 1.72
CA GLU A 35 19.89 13.56 2.81
C GLU A 35 21.10 13.52 3.76
N VAL A 36 21.65 12.32 4.02
CA VAL A 36 22.88 12.18 4.80
C VAL A 36 24.07 12.76 4.04
N GLY A 37 24.17 12.55 2.72
CA GLY A 37 25.25 13.07 1.88
C GLY A 37 25.27 14.59 1.70
N ALA A 38 24.09 15.23 1.71
CA ALA A 38 23.98 16.69 1.65
C ALA A 38 24.12 17.38 3.03
N SER A 39 23.98 16.61 4.11
CA SER A 39 24.10 17.15 5.47
C SER A 39 25.57 17.42 5.86
N ARG A 40 25.80 18.24 6.88
CA ARG A 40 27.16 18.52 7.38
C ARG A 40 27.66 17.34 8.20
N TYR A 41 28.94 16.99 8.09
CA TYR A 41 29.58 15.85 8.78
C TYR A 41 29.21 15.68 10.26
N LYS A 42 29.03 16.78 11.00
CA LYS A 42 28.66 16.77 12.42
C LYS A 42 27.25 16.21 12.70
N HIS A 43 26.36 16.20 11.72
CA HIS A 43 24.94 15.82 11.88
C HIS A 43 24.55 14.56 11.10
N HIS A 44 25.48 13.91 10.39
CA HIS A 44 25.22 12.70 9.60
C HIS A 44 24.54 11.59 10.41
N GLN A 45 25.03 11.32 11.61
CA GLN A 45 24.48 10.28 12.49
C GLN A 45 23.03 10.59 12.92
N HIS A 46 22.74 11.86 13.24
CA HIS A 46 21.42 12.24 13.70
C HIS A 46 20.38 12.27 12.56
N THR A 47 20.80 12.62 11.35
CA THR A 47 19.95 12.60 10.15
C THR A 47 19.69 11.16 9.69
N LEU A 48 20.73 10.31 9.68
CA LEU A 48 20.61 8.90 9.32
C LEU A 48 19.67 8.15 10.28
N MET A 49 19.77 8.39 11.59
CA MET A 49 18.90 7.75 12.58
C MET A 49 17.43 8.14 12.42
N LYS A 50 17.12 9.40 12.09
CA LYS A 50 15.74 9.84 11.85
C LYS A 50 15.13 9.16 10.63
N ASN A 51 15.88 9.14 9.52
CA ASN A 51 15.38 8.57 8.26
C ASN A 51 15.30 7.05 8.30
N THR A 52 16.24 6.39 8.97
CA THR A 52 16.20 4.93 9.14
C THR A 52 15.07 4.50 10.08
N MET A 53 14.76 5.30 11.11
CA MET A 53 13.64 5.03 12.03
C MET A 53 12.28 5.28 11.37
N LEU A 54 12.21 6.18 10.39
CA LEU A 54 10.99 6.48 9.65
C LEU A 54 10.51 5.29 8.83
N ILE A 55 11.42 4.54 8.21
CA ILE A 55 11.09 3.36 7.38
C ILE A 55 10.21 2.34 8.14
N PRO A 56 10.65 1.73 9.25
CA PRO A 56 9.85 0.74 9.97
C PRO A 56 8.59 1.36 10.60
N LEU A 57 8.65 2.62 11.06
CA LEU A 57 7.50 3.28 11.66
C LEU A 57 6.37 3.48 10.64
N VAL A 58 6.71 3.93 9.43
CA VAL A 58 5.73 4.10 8.35
C VAL A 58 5.19 2.75 7.90
N THR A 59 6.03 1.73 7.73
CA THR A 59 5.57 0.39 7.34
C THR A 59 4.56 -0.19 8.34
N VAL A 60 4.84 -0.11 9.64
CA VAL A 60 3.96 -0.68 10.68
C VAL A 60 2.65 0.11 10.79
N THR A 61 2.72 1.44 10.82
CA THR A 61 1.51 2.28 10.92
C THR A 61 0.64 2.18 9.68
N TRP A 62 1.24 2.02 8.50
CA TRP A 62 0.53 1.80 7.25
C TRP A 62 -0.19 0.46 7.23
N PHE A 63 0.43 -0.61 7.72
CA PHE A 63 -0.20 -1.94 7.77
C PHE A 63 -1.40 -2.00 8.72
N PHE A 64 -1.28 -1.44 9.93
CA PHE A 64 -2.35 -1.54 10.93
C PHE A 64 -3.49 -0.55 10.74
N PHE A 65 -3.23 0.64 10.19
CA PHE A 65 -4.22 1.71 10.10
C PHE A 65 -4.33 2.32 8.70
N GLY A 66 -3.19 2.61 8.06
CA GLY A 66 -3.16 3.31 6.77
C GLY A 66 -3.89 2.59 5.65
N TRP A 67 -3.65 1.28 5.50
CA TRP A 67 -4.23 0.44 4.47
C TRP A 67 -5.77 0.44 4.52
N TRP A 68 -6.33 0.19 5.70
CA TRP A 68 -7.77 0.12 5.90
C TRP A 68 -8.46 1.47 5.69
N ILE A 69 -7.85 2.56 6.18
CA ILE A 69 -8.42 3.91 6.03
C ILE A 69 -8.34 4.38 4.56
N TYR A 70 -7.24 4.08 3.86
CA TYR A 70 -7.06 4.42 2.45
C TYR A 70 -8.15 3.79 1.56
N TRP A 71 -8.45 2.51 1.80
CA TRP A 71 -9.49 1.80 1.07
C TRP A 71 -10.91 2.06 1.60
N ALA A 72 -11.06 2.48 2.85
CA ALA A 72 -12.36 2.81 3.43
C ALA A 72 -12.96 4.09 2.83
N PHE A 73 -12.13 5.07 2.47
CA PHE A 73 -12.59 6.36 1.95
C PHE A 73 -11.94 6.71 0.61
N PRO A 74 -12.38 6.11 -0.52
CA PRO A 74 -11.87 6.42 -1.85
C PRO A 74 -11.96 7.92 -2.22
N THR A 75 -12.89 8.65 -1.60
CA THR A 75 -13.18 10.07 -1.86
C THR A 75 -13.02 10.97 -0.64
N GLY A 76 -12.39 10.47 0.44
CA GLY A 76 -12.21 11.18 1.70
C GLY A 76 -13.49 11.29 2.56
N PRO A 77 -13.35 11.44 3.88
CA PRO A 77 -14.50 11.56 4.77
C PRO A 77 -15.19 12.92 4.57
N GLY A 78 -16.34 12.90 3.89
CA GLY A 78 -17.26 14.04 3.82
C GLY A 78 -16.89 15.20 2.89
N ILE A 79 -15.90 15.04 1.98
CA ILE A 79 -15.39 16.17 1.17
C ILE A 79 -16.06 16.28 -0.22
N ALA A 80 -16.76 15.26 -0.70
CA ALA A 80 -17.65 15.37 -1.86
C ALA A 80 -18.51 14.09 -2.03
N PRO A 81 -19.70 14.16 -2.66
CA PRO A 81 -20.18 13.02 -3.44
C PRO A 81 -19.10 12.75 -4.51
N SER A 82 -18.76 11.47 -4.70
CA SER A 82 -17.75 10.99 -5.64
C SER A 82 -17.50 11.90 -6.84
N ILE A 83 -16.25 12.31 -7.06
CA ILE A 83 -15.81 12.93 -8.33
C ILE A 83 -16.06 12.01 -9.54
N MET A 84 -16.40 10.74 -9.30
CA MET A 84 -17.00 9.82 -10.27
C MET A 84 -18.52 9.83 -10.14
N THR A 85 -19.14 10.98 -10.41
CA THR A 85 -20.57 11.01 -10.77
C THR A 85 -20.68 10.32 -12.12
N GLU A 86 -21.28 9.13 -12.10
CA GLU A 86 -21.67 8.27 -13.22
C GLU A 86 -20.73 7.08 -13.53
N SER A 87 -20.97 5.99 -12.78
CA SER A 87 -20.51 4.61 -13.02
C SER A 87 -19.01 4.40 -12.71
N THR A 88 -18.57 3.49 -11.84
CA THR A 88 -19.08 2.21 -11.37
C THR A 88 -18.40 1.91 -10.02
N GLY A 89 -19.15 1.46 -9.01
CA GLY A 89 -18.55 0.75 -7.86
C GLY A 89 -18.47 1.43 -6.49
N LEU A 90 -19.25 2.47 -6.19
CA LEU A 90 -19.48 2.90 -4.80
C LEU A 90 -20.42 1.91 -4.11
N VAL A 91 -19.87 0.83 -3.55
CA VAL A 91 -20.61 -0.11 -2.69
C VAL A 91 -20.86 0.57 -1.35
N LEU A 92 -22.01 1.26 -1.27
CA LEU A 92 -22.63 1.71 -0.03
C LEU A 92 -23.15 0.49 0.73
N GLY A 93 -22.29 -0.12 1.55
CA GLY A 93 -22.69 -1.22 2.45
C GLY A 93 -22.26 -1.07 3.91
N GLY A 94 -21.27 -0.20 4.20
CA GLY A 94 -20.89 0.16 5.57
C GLY A 94 -21.45 1.52 5.98
N GLY A 95 -22.10 1.61 7.15
CA GLY A 95 -22.51 2.89 7.74
C GLY A 95 -21.34 3.90 7.81
N PHE A 96 -21.66 5.20 7.63
CA PHE A 96 -20.71 6.33 7.52
C PHE A 96 -19.89 6.43 6.22
N GLY A 97 -20.30 5.78 5.12
CA GLY A 97 -19.66 5.96 3.80
C GLY A 97 -18.36 5.18 3.63
N ALA A 98 -18.16 4.15 4.44
CA ALA A 98 -17.07 3.19 4.33
C ALA A 98 -17.46 2.04 3.38
N ASN A 99 -16.52 1.65 2.50
CA ASN A 99 -16.70 0.51 1.61
C ASN A 99 -16.60 -0.83 2.38
N GLU A 100 -17.49 -1.80 2.16
CA GLU A 100 -17.44 -3.13 2.77
C GLU A 100 -16.16 -3.93 2.41
N LEU A 101 -15.52 -3.56 1.31
CA LEU A 101 -14.22 -4.11 0.90
C LEU A 101 -13.12 -3.70 1.89
N ALA A 102 -13.21 -2.53 2.52
CA ALA A 102 -12.19 -2.01 3.43
C ALA A 102 -12.21 -2.64 4.84
N ASN A 103 -12.97 -3.70 5.05
CA ASN A 103 -13.04 -4.40 6.32
C ASN A 103 -11.75 -5.22 6.56
N ALA A 104 -11.16 -5.02 7.75
CA ALA A 104 -9.96 -5.69 8.26
C ALA A 104 -9.98 -7.23 8.16
N THR A 105 -11.17 -7.82 8.10
CA THR A 105 -11.39 -9.27 8.10
C THR A 105 -11.87 -9.82 6.75
N ASN A 106 -11.96 -9.00 5.70
CA ASN A 106 -12.43 -9.45 4.39
C ASN A 106 -11.29 -10.13 3.62
N ALA A 107 -11.52 -11.32 3.06
CA ALA A 107 -10.51 -12.15 2.38
C ALA A 107 -9.85 -11.50 1.15
N LEU A 108 -10.41 -10.40 0.64
CA LEU A 108 -9.86 -9.62 -0.47
C LEU A 108 -8.89 -8.52 -0.03
N MET A 109 -8.96 -8.07 1.22
CA MET A 109 -8.18 -6.93 1.74
C MET A 109 -7.38 -7.27 3.01
N ALA A 110 -7.66 -8.43 3.62
CA ALA A 110 -6.92 -9.04 4.72
C ALA A 110 -5.86 -10.03 4.22
N VAL A 111 -4.78 -10.14 5.01
CA VAL A 111 -3.67 -11.08 4.87
C VAL A 111 -4.17 -12.45 4.39
N ASN A 112 -3.97 -12.75 3.11
CA ASN A 112 -4.45 -13.96 2.47
C ASN A 112 -3.32 -14.61 1.68
N LEU A 113 -2.67 -15.59 2.32
CA LEU A 113 -1.58 -16.37 1.74
C LEU A 113 -1.98 -17.23 0.53
N ASN A 114 -3.29 -17.36 0.24
CA ASN A 114 -3.80 -18.06 -0.93
C ASN A 114 -4.18 -17.10 -2.08
N ASP A 115 -4.08 -15.79 -1.87
CA ASP A 115 -4.29 -14.81 -2.92
C ASP A 115 -3.00 -14.59 -3.71
N HIS A 116 -3.04 -14.87 -5.00
CA HIS A 116 -1.92 -14.72 -5.92
C HIS A 116 -2.09 -13.52 -6.87
N ILE A 117 -3.24 -12.82 -6.81
CA ILE A 117 -3.62 -11.81 -7.81
C ILE A 117 -3.89 -10.44 -7.19
N MET A 118 -4.52 -10.36 -6.02
CA MET A 118 -4.92 -9.06 -5.44
C MET A 118 -3.81 -8.44 -4.56
N GLY A 119 -2.69 -9.14 -4.38
CA GLY A 119 -1.49 -8.61 -3.72
C GLY A 119 -1.65 -8.38 -2.22
N VAL A 120 -2.64 -9.05 -1.61
CA VAL A 120 -2.93 -8.96 -0.18
C VAL A 120 -2.39 -10.21 0.51
N PHE A 121 -1.11 -10.17 0.87
CA PHE A 121 -0.43 -11.25 1.59
C PHE A 121 -0.49 -11.07 3.10
#